data_AF-A0A8M1KPC1-F1
#
_entry.id   AF-A0A8M1KPC1-F1
#
_cell.length_a   1.000
_cell.length_b   1.000
_cell.length_c   1.000
_cell.angle_alpha   90.00
_cell.angle_beta   90.00
_cell.angle_gamma   90.00
#
_symmetry.space_group_name_H-M   'P 1'
#
loop_
_entity.id
_entity.type
_entity.pdbx_description
1 polymer ?
#
loop_
_entity_poly.entity_id
_entity_poly.type
_entity_poly.pdbx_seq_one_letter_code
_entity_poly.pdbx_strand_id
1 'polypeptide(L)'
;MMAALKNVELIAASCPLSMSRGVRIGDEWLPAVLYSLLNMCCSVLPLEGALELLNQLLRLQSDSALSVHHLISHSCASSQSPLRPLLWISLADVQSRDTPLSWHLSRSPALRERLSTLYFTTLTPGGSKDQDIGCQS
;
A
#
# COMPACT_ATOMS: atom_id res chain seq x y z
N MET A 1 -25.31 9.64 0.59
CA MET A 1 -24.13 9.16 1.35
C MET A 1 -22.84 9.15 0.54
N MET A 2 -22.83 8.74 -0.75
CA MET A 2 -21.59 8.73 -1.56
C MET A 2 -21.02 10.10 -1.95
N ALA A 3 -21.80 11.18 -1.86
CA ALA A 3 -21.35 12.53 -2.23
C ALA A 3 -20.21 13.03 -1.32
N ALA A 4 -20.24 12.70 -0.02
CA ALA A 4 -19.18 13.05 0.91
C ALA A 4 -17.88 12.26 0.65
N LEU A 5 -17.99 11.00 0.20
CA LEU A 5 -16.84 10.15 -0.14
C LEU A 5 -16.10 10.58 -1.43
N LYS A 6 -16.73 11.45 -2.23
CA LYS A 6 -16.15 12.02 -3.45
C LYS A 6 -15.59 13.43 -3.25
N ASN A 7 -15.62 13.94 -2.02
CA ASN A 7 -15.06 15.26 -1.71
C ASN A 7 -13.52 15.18 -1.81
N VAL A 8 -12.94 15.96 -2.71
CA VAL A 8 -11.50 15.97 -3.00
C VAL A 8 -10.68 16.38 -1.77
N GLU A 9 -11.17 17.30 -0.96
CA GLU A 9 -10.48 17.72 0.28
C GLU A 9 -10.49 16.61 1.32
N LEU A 10 -11.59 15.85 1.42
CA LEU A 10 -11.65 14.68 2.30
C LEU A 10 -10.69 13.58 1.83
N ILE A 11 -10.65 13.28 0.52
CA ILE A 11 -9.71 12.31 -0.05
C ILE A 11 -8.25 12.75 0.19
N ALA A 12 -7.96 14.05 0.06
CA ALA A 12 -6.62 14.57 0.33
C ALA A 12 -6.24 14.53 1.81
N ALA A 13 -7.20 14.80 2.70
CA ALA A 13 -7.01 14.72 4.14
C ALA A 13 -6.86 13.27 4.63
N SER A 14 -7.52 12.30 3.98
CA SER A 14 -7.48 10.90 4.38
C SER A 14 -6.39 10.08 3.69
N CYS A 15 -5.60 10.68 2.79
CA CYS A 15 -4.50 9.98 2.14
C CYS A 15 -3.46 9.57 3.19
N PRO A 16 -3.19 8.26 3.38
CA PRO A 16 -2.34 7.75 4.48
C PRO A 16 -0.89 8.24 4.44
N LEU A 17 -0.45 8.77 3.30
CA LEU A 17 0.92 9.17 3.02
C LEU A 17 1.07 10.67 2.79
N SER A 18 -0.03 11.43 2.87
CA SER A 18 -0.05 12.87 2.70
C SER A 18 0.01 13.57 4.06
N MET A 19 0.87 14.60 4.18
CA MET A 19 0.81 15.53 5.30
C MET A 19 -0.26 16.60 5.06
N SER A 20 -1.53 16.23 5.19
CA SER A 20 -2.62 17.20 5.20
C SER A 20 -2.92 17.67 6.63
N ARG A 21 -3.18 18.97 6.79
CA ARG A 21 -3.48 19.61 8.07
C ARG A 21 -4.90 19.20 8.54
N GLY A 22 -5.01 18.16 9.36
CA GLY A 22 -6.21 17.99 10.19
C GLY A 22 -6.53 16.56 10.62
N VAL A 23 -6.32 15.58 9.73
CA VAL A 23 -6.54 14.15 10.03
C VAL A 23 -5.35 13.40 9.47
N ARG A 24 -4.66 12.63 10.32
CA ARG A 24 -3.56 11.77 9.91
C ARG A 24 -3.92 10.35 10.28
N ILE A 25 -3.88 9.48 9.28
CA ILE A 25 -3.85 8.04 9.53
C ILE A 25 -2.44 7.73 10.08
N GLY A 26 -2.35 6.87 11.10
CA GLY A 26 -1.08 6.46 11.68
C GLY A 26 -0.17 5.81 10.63
N ASP A 27 1.15 6.01 10.76
CA ASP A 27 2.14 5.52 9.81
C ASP A 27 2.17 3.96 9.75
N GLU A 28 1.63 3.31 10.78
CA GLU A 28 1.44 1.87 10.90
C GLU A 28 0.27 1.31 10.07
N TRP A 29 -0.67 2.16 9.65
CA TRP A 29 -1.89 1.71 8.96
C TRP A 29 -1.57 1.06 7.62
N LEU A 30 -0.72 1.70 6.81
CA LEU A 30 -0.41 1.19 5.48
C LEU A 30 0.37 -0.14 5.55
N PRO A 31 1.43 -0.27 6.38
CA PRO A 31 2.02 -1.57 6.66
C PRO A 31 1.00 -2.62 7.13
N ALA A 32 0.09 -2.28 8.04
CA ALA A 32 -0.91 -3.21 8.55
C ALA A 32 -1.86 -3.70 7.45
N VAL A 33 -2.31 -2.83 6.56
CA VAL A 33 -3.15 -3.19 5.40
C VAL A 33 -2.39 -4.11 4.45
N LEU A 34 -1.16 -3.75 4.10
CA LEU A 34 -0.33 -4.54 3.16
C LEU A 34 -0.01 -5.93 3.73
N TYR A 35 0.37 -6.02 5.00
CA TYR A 35 0.60 -7.31 5.66
C TYR A 35 -0.68 -8.12 5.82
N SER A 36 -1.85 -7.49 6.01
CA SER A 36 -3.14 -8.20 6.05
C SER A 36 -3.50 -8.80 4.70
N LEU A 37 -3.38 -8.02 3.61
CA LEU A 37 -3.62 -8.51 2.24
C LEU A 37 -2.69 -9.67 1.91
N LEU A 38 -1.43 -9.52 2.27
CA LEU A 38 -0.40 -10.52 2.05
C LEU A 38 -0.68 -11.81 2.86
N ASN A 39 -1.09 -11.71 4.13
CA ASN A 39 -1.55 -12.84 4.93
C ASN A 39 -2.76 -13.55 4.28
N MET A 40 -3.72 -12.80 3.74
CA MET A 40 -4.86 -13.38 3.04
C MET A 40 -4.45 -14.09 1.75
N CYS A 41 -3.62 -13.49 0.92
CA CYS A 41 -3.11 -14.13 -0.30
C CYS A 41 -2.31 -15.39 0.03
N CYS A 42 -1.46 -15.36 1.07
CA CYS A 42 -0.68 -16.52 1.50
C CYS A 42 -1.51 -17.65 2.10
N SER A 43 -2.79 -17.43 2.43
CA SER A 43 -3.69 -18.51 2.84
C SER A 43 -4.06 -19.45 1.68
N VAL A 44 -3.89 -18.99 0.44
CA VAL A 44 -4.30 -19.71 -0.79
C VAL A 44 -3.17 -19.84 -1.81
N LEU A 45 -2.13 -19.01 -1.74
CA LEU A 45 -1.04 -18.93 -2.70
C LEU A 45 0.33 -19.01 -2.01
N PRO A 46 1.37 -19.49 -2.71
CA PRO A 46 2.75 -19.30 -2.29
C PRO A 46 3.10 -17.81 -2.15
N LEU A 47 4.12 -17.51 -1.34
CA LEU A 47 4.59 -16.15 -1.06
C LEU A 47 4.90 -15.36 -2.34
N GLU A 48 5.61 -15.97 -3.29
CA GLU A 48 5.97 -15.34 -4.55
C GLU A 48 4.74 -14.93 -5.36
N GLY A 49 3.72 -15.79 -5.43
CA GLY A 49 2.46 -15.49 -6.10
C GLY A 49 1.63 -14.42 -5.37
N ALA A 50 1.63 -14.44 -4.04
CA ALA A 50 1.00 -13.40 -3.23
C ALA A 50 1.66 -12.02 -3.44
N LEU A 51 3.00 -12.00 -3.56
CA LEU A 51 3.77 -10.80 -3.84
C LEU A 51 3.52 -10.25 -5.24
N GLU A 52 3.46 -11.12 -6.23
CA GLU A 52 3.15 -10.73 -7.60
C GLU A 52 1.76 -10.06 -7.67
N LEU A 53 0.74 -10.68 -7.06
CA LEU A 53 -0.60 -10.12 -6.99
C LEU A 53 -0.62 -8.78 -6.25
N LEU A 54 0.11 -8.64 -5.15
CA LEU A 54 0.16 -7.39 -4.41
C LEU A 54 0.82 -6.27 -5.23
N ASN A 55 1.91 -6.57 -5.93
CA ASN A 55 2.56 -5.62 -6.84
C ASN A 55 1.65 -5.23 -8.00
N GLN A 56 0.91 -6.18 -8.58
CA GLN A 56 -0.07 -5.91 -9.63
C GLN A 56 -1.21 -5.02 -9.12
N LEU A 57 -1.78 -5.33 -7.95
CA LEU A 57 -2.85 -4.56 -7.31
C LEU A 57 -2.42 -3.10 -7.06
N LEU A 58 -1.18 -2.93 -6.60
CA LEU A 58 -0.60 -1.62 -6.30
C LEU A 58 0.02 -0.94 -7.52
N ARG A 59 -0.03 -1.57 -8.70
CA ARG A 59 0.59 -1.11 -9.95
C ARG A 59 2.09 -0.77 -9.78
N LEU A 60 2.77 -1.54 -8.93
CA LEU A 60 4.21 -1.41 -8.71
C LEU A 60 4.96 -2.23 -9.75
N GLN A 61 5.99 -1.63 -10.32
CA GLN A 61 6.79 -2.20 -11.40
C GLN A 61 8.28 -1.93 -11.15
N SER A 62 9.12 -2.85 -11.64
CA SER A 62 10.58 -2.73 -11.66
C SER A 62 11.13 -2.34 -10.28
N ASP A 63 11.86 -1.22 -10.18
CA ASP A 63 12.57 -0.76 -8.97
C ASP A 63 11.68 -0.39 -7.78
N SER A 64 10.35 -0.30 -8.00
CA SER A 64 9.37 -0.02 -6.93
C SER A 64 8.62 -1.26 -6.45
N ALA A 65 8.87 -2.42 -7.06
CA ALA A 65 8.20 -3.65 -6.70
C ALA A 65 8.57 -4.07 -5.27
N LEU A 66 7.56 -4.48 -4.51
CA LEU A 66 7.74 -5.13 -3.23
C LEU A 66 8.44 -6.47 -3.45
N SER A 67 9.51 -6.68 -2.68
CA SER A 67 10.24 -7.94 -2.63
C SER A 67 10.14 -8.53 -1.22
N VAL A 68 10.51 -9.80 -1.08
CA VAL A 68 10.57 -10.48 0.22
C VAL A 68 11.43 -9.72 1.24
N HIS A 69 12.52 -9.09 0.79
CA HIS A 69 13.41 -8.30 1.65
C HIS A 69 12.78 -7.02 2.20
N HIS A 70 11.77 -6.47 1.51
CA HIS A 70 11.02 -5.31 2.01
C HIS A 70 9.98 -5.71 3.06
N LEU A 71 9.75 -7.01 3.28
CA LEU A 71 8.64 -7.52 4.09
C LEU A 71 9.12 -8.34 5.29
N ILE A 72 10.23 -9.06 5.13
CA ILE A 72 10.73 -9.99 6.15
C ILE A 72 12.04 -9.46 6.72
N SER A 73 12.08 -9.31 8.05
CA SER A 73 13.34 -9.13 8.78
C SER A 73 14.13 -10.43 8.70
N HIS A 74 15.45 -10.38 8.46
CA HIS A 74 16.31 -11.57 8.37
C HIS A 74 16.09 -12.60 9.51
N SER A 75 15.67 -12.14 10.69
CA SER A 75 15.35 -12.96 11.87
C SER A 75 14.09 -13.84 11.74
N CYS A 76 13.12 -13.49 10.89
CA CYS A 76 11.88 -14.25 10.69
C CYS A 76 12.01 -15.33 9.60
N ALA A 77 12.99 -15.19 8.68
CA ALA A 77 13.20 -16.15 7.60
C ALA A 77 13.70 -17.52 8.12
N SER A 78 14.40 -17.52 9.26
CA SER A 78 15.07 -18.70 9.83
C SER A 78 14.19 -19.58 10.72
N SER A 79 12.99 -19.14 11.11
CA SER A 79 12.10 -19.86 12.04
C SER A 79 10.91 -20.55 11.38
N GLN A 80 10.90 -20.67 10.04
CA GLN A 80 9.76 -21.19 9.29
C GLN A 80 9.60 -22.71 9.47
N SER A 81 8.70 -23.09 10.37
CA SER A 81 8.22 -24.48 10.52
C SER A 81 7.10 -24.76 9.50
N PRO A 82 7.12 -25.92 8.81
CA PRO A 82 6.17 -26.25 7.73
C PRO A 82 4.71 -26.49 8.19
N LEU A 83 4.41 -26.39 9.48
CA LEU A 83 3.11 -26.77 10.07
C LEU A 83 2.21 -25.60 10.48
N ARG A 84 2.62 -24.34 10.31
CA ARG A 84 1.74 -23.19 10.56
C ARG A 84 1.22 -22.60 9.25
N PRO A 85 -0.11 -22.52 9.04
CA PRO A 85 -0.65 -21.67 8.00
C PRO A 85 -0.28 -20.23 8.35
N LEU A 86 0.75 -19.73 7.67
CA LEU A 86 1.08 -18.36 7.27
C LEU A 86 0.30 -17.21 7.96
N LEU A 87 0.36 -17.13 9.29
CA LEU A 87 0.25 -15.88 10.05
C LEU A 87 1.66 -15.37 10.37
N TRP A 88 2.44 -15.22 9.30
CA TRP A 88 3.85 -14.87 9.31
C TRP A 88 4.14 -13.45 9.79
N ILE A 89 3.14 -12.55 9.72
CA ILE A 89 3.19 -11.24 10.36
C ILE A 89 2.04 -11.11 11.37
N SER A 90 2.40 -11.01 12.65
CA SER A 90 1.49 -10.57 13.72
C SER A 90 1.10 -9.12 13.44
N LEU A 91 -0.17 -8.87 13.12
CA LEU A 91 -0.67 -7.50 12.91
C LEU A 91 -0.55 -6.65 14.18
N ALA A 92 -0.57 -7.27 15.36
CA ALA A 92 -0.32 -6.60 16.63
C ALA A 92 1.13 -6.09 16.72
N ASP A 93 2.08 -6.82 16.13
CA ASP A 93 3.48 -6.42 16.09
C ASP A 93 3.70 -5.30 15.06
N VAL A 94 2.95 -5.31 13.96
CA VAL A 94 2.99 -4.23 12.93
C VAL A 94 2.53 -2.89 13.51
N GLN A 95 1.56 -2.91 14.42
CA GLN A 95 1.04 -1.71 15.06
C GLN A 95 1.95 -1.15 16.15
N SER A 96 2.83 -1.97 16.73
CA SER A 96 3.65 -1.61 17.88
C SER A 96 5.15 -1.49 17.57
N ARG A 97 5.58 -1.88 16.36
CA ARG A 97 7.00 -1.95 15.99
C ARG A 97 7.25 -1.44 14.57
N ASP A 98 8.44 -0.88 14.38
CA ASP A 98 8.97 -0.67 13.04
C ASP A 98 9.20 -2.02 12.35
N THR A 99 8.65 -2.11 11.14
CA THR A 99 8.77 -3.28 10.26
C THR A 99 9.71 -2.95 9.10
N PRO A 100 10.31 -3.95 8.44
CA PRO A 100 11.06 -3.72 7.21
C PRO A 100 10.25 -2.92 6.18
N LEU A 101 8.94 -3.15 6.12
CA LEU A 101 8.04 -2.47 5.21
C LEU A 101 7.81 -1.01 5.62
N SER A 102 7.59 -0.71 6.91
CA SER A 102 7.47 0.68 7.38
C SER A 102 8.78 1.45 7.13
N TRP A 103 9.92 0.79 7.35
CA TRP A 103 11.24 1.36 7.07
C TRP A 103 11.45 1.62 5.58
N HIS A 104 11.10 0.67 4.71
CA HIS A 104 11.18 0.83 3.26
C HIS A 104 10.27 1.96 2.75
N LEU A 105 9.02 2.04 3.23
CA LEU A 105 8.08 3.11 2.90
C LEU A 105 8.62 4.48 3.32
N SER A 106 9.21 4.60 4.52
CA SER A 106 9.79 5.86 4.99
C SER A 106 10.92 6.37 4.09
N ARG A 107 11.75 5.45 3.56
CA ARG A 107 12.95 5.75 2.76
C ARG A 107 12.70 5.81 1.26
N SER A 108 11.55 5.37 0.79
CA SER A 108 11.19 5.36 -0.64
C SER A 108 10.12 6.42 -0.92
N PRO A 109 10.52 7.69 -1.20
CA PRO A 109 9.55 8.73 -1.59
C PRO A 109 8.81 8.37 -2.87
N ALA A 110 9.47 7.72 -3.83
CA ALA A 110 8.86 7.27 -5.08
C ALA A 110 7.74 6.23 -4.84
N LEU A 111 7.94 5.28 -3.91
CA LEU A 111 6.91 4.32 -3.54
C LEU A 111 5.73 5.02 -2.86
N ARG A 112 6.01 5.95 -1.95
CA ARG A 112 4.95 6.71 -1.27
C ARG A 112 4.11 7.55 -2.24
N GLU A 113 4.76 8.21 -3.19
CA GLU A 113 4.09 8.99 -4.22
C GLU A 113 3.21 8.12 -5.13
N ARG A 114 3.71 6.93 -5.54
CA ARG A 114 2.93 5.96 -6.31
C ARG A 114 1.68 5.50 -5.57
N LEU A 115 1.82 5.13 -4.30
CA LEU A 115 0.70 4.67 -3.47
C LEU A 115 -0.30 5.81 -3.20
N SER A 116 0.19 7.04 -3.01
CA SER A 116 -0.66 8.23 -2.89
C SER A 116 -1.44 8.49 -4.17
N THR A 117 -0.78 8.45 -5.32
CA THR A 117 -1.42 8.61 -6.64
C THR A 117 -2.46 7.52 -6.89
N LEU A 118 -2.16 6.28 -6.52
CA LEU A 118 -3.12 5.17 -6.61
C LEU A 118 -4.35 5.42 -5.74
N TYR A 119 -4.14 5.86 -4.49
CA TYR A 119 -5.24 6.23 -3.58
C TYR A 119 -6.13 7.32 -4.15
N PHE A 120 -5.54 8.39 -4.69
CA PHE A 120 -6.30 9.47 -5.32
C PHE A 120 -7.05 8.99 -6.55
N THR A 121 -6.37 8.35 -7.51
CA THR A 121 -6.98 7.90 -8.77
C THR A 121 -8.11 6.89 -8.58
N THR A 122 -8.06 6.08 -7.52
CA THR A 122 -9.11 5.10 -7.21
C THR A 122 -10.33 5.73 -6.54
N LEU A 123 -10.16 6.82 -5.78
CA LEU A 123 -11.23 7.48 -5.03
C LEU A 123 -11.80 8.73 -5.73
N THR A 124 -11.04 9.36 -6.64
CA THR A 124 -11.54 10.46 -7.47
C THR A 124 -12.32 9.90 -8.66
N PRO A 125 -13.61 10.25 -8.84
CA PRO A 125 -14.35 9.87 -10.04
C PRO A 125 -13.83 10.66 -11.24
N GLY A 126 -13.21 10.00 -12.22
CA GLY A 126 -12.94 10.56 -13.55
C GLY A 126 -11.59 11.25 -13.73
N GLY A 127 -10.57 10.44 -14.02
CA GLY A 127 -9.29 10.89 -14.58
C GLY A 127 -9.22 10.65 -16.09
N SER A 128 -10.12 11.26 -16.86
CA SER A 128 -9.94 11.44 -18.30
C SER A 128 -10.51 12.82 -18.63
N LYS A 129 -9.66 13.85 -18.51
CA LYS A 129 -9.95 15.12 -19.15
C LYS A 129 -9.78 14.89 -20.65
N ASP A 130 -10.89 14.92 -21.38
CA ASP A 130 -10.92 15.38 -22.77
C ASP A 130 -10.00 16.61 -22.88
N GLN A 131 -8.96 16.49 -23.69
CA GLN A 131 -8.26 17.65 -24.24
C GLN A 131 -9.14 18.17 -25.37
N ASP A 132 -10.09 19.03 -25.00
CA ASP A 132 -10.76 19.92 -25.92
C ASP A 132 -9.74 21.01 -26.31
N ILE A 133 -8.92 20.75 -27.32
CA ILE A 133 -8.16 21.78 -28.02
C ILE A 133 -9.05 22.27 -29.17
N GLY A 134 -10.03 23.09 -28.80
CA GLY A 134 -10.60 24.06 -29.71
C GLY A 134 -9.55 25.12 -30.01
N CYS A 135 -8.80 24.96 -31.10
CA CYS A 135 -8.20 26.10 -31.80
C CYS A 135 -9.05 26.37 -33.03
N GLN A 136 -9.95 27.35 -32.90
CA GLN A 136 -10.51 28.07 -34.03
C GLN A 136 -9.38 28.84 -34.72
N SER A 137 -9.29 28.69 -36.04
CA SER A 137 -8.72 29.65 -36.99
C SER A 137 -9.78 29.97 -38.02
#